data_AF-A0A8S3FPJ3-F1
#
_entry.id   AF-A0A8S3FPJ3-F1
#
_cell.length_a   1.000
_cell.length_b   1.000
_cell.length_c   1.000
_cell.angle_alpha   90.00
_cell.angle_beta   90.00
_cell.angle_gamma   90.00
#
_symmetry.space_group_name_H-M   'P 1'
#
loop_
_entity.id
_entity.type
_entity.pdbx_description
1 polymer ?
#
loop_
_entity_poly.entity_id
_entity_poly.type
_entity_poly.pdbx_seq_one_letter_code
_entity_poly.pdbx_strand_id
1 'polypeptide(L)'
;DENNIETNNCCSIDWENKPTMERTLKLNDGTEVHLTIFTELNAAYMENTDQLDHACFNIYIHPTLCLINLLPIDIKYLIDFVKEIDLKSNQSCSMISANRNSTLTFIIPSYDNTRWISDAIDLEFERTNDHYEYLVLFHYATSPNLEKTLRMILRVDTIHESYRLSLYSPFWIFNYIDLKLELQIENNRTFIDVAQTPVLVCPERFESETNRKGQLRLYGIEQGDTMTDWSENFSLDVIRNISVVSCEVPNDRKYMVNKTNFVFKTKHIMFYIDLCGC
;
A
#
# COMPACT_ATOMS: atom_id res chain seq x y z
N ASP A 1 -30.98 -5.34 44.34
CA ASP A 1 -29.70 -4.62 44.19
C ASP A 1 -29.49 -4.30 42.74
N GLU A 2 -29.92 -3.10 42.38
CA GLU A 2 -29.76 -2.49 41.07
C GLU A 2 -28.26 -2.26 40.84
N ASN A 3 -27.69 -2.92 39.84
CA ASN A 3 -26.33 -2.66 39.41
C ASN A 3 -26.28 -1.23 38.87
N ASN A 4 -25.73 -0.32 39.69
CA ASN A 4 -25.19 0.97 39.29
C ASN A 4 -24.19 0.75 38.15
N ILE A 5 -24.68 0.81 36.91
CA ILE A 5 -23.84 1.17 35.78
C ILE A 5 -23.53 2.64 36.02
N GLU A 6 -22.32 2.95 36.48
CA GLU A 6 -21.79 4.31 36.40
C GLU A 6 -21.82 4.69 34.92
N THR A 7 -22.89 5.34 34.48
CA THR A 7 -22.94 6.04 33.21
C THR A 7 -22.05 7.26 33.35
N ASN A 8 -20.73 7.05 33.34
CA ASN A 8 -19.79 8.11 33.06
C ASN A 8 -20.26 8.77 31.76
N ASN A 9 -20.47 10.09 31.81
CA ASN A 9 -20.87 10.96 30.71
C ASN A 9 -19.89 10.87 29.51
N CYS A 10 -19.77 9.72 28.86
CA CYS A 10 -18.82 9.46 27.79
C CYS A 10 -19.15 10.22 26.49
N CYS A 11 -20.33 10.85 26.42
CA CYS A 11 -20.90 11.37 25.17
C CYS A 11 -21.45 12.80 25.26
N SER A 12 -21.00 13.65 26.19
CA SER A 12 -21.27 15.09 26.03
C SER A 12 -20.30 15.65 24.99
N ILE A 13 -20.76 15.77 23.76
CA ILE A 13 -19.98 16.32 22.65
C ILE A 13 -20.56 17.69 22.33
N ASP A 14 -19.68 18.69 22.33
CA ASP A 14 -19.99 20.03 21.84
C ASP A 14 -19.94 19.99 20.30
N TRP A 15 -21.05 19.58 19.70
CA TRP A 15 -21.19 19.41 18.25
C TRP A 15 -21.07 20.72 17.48
N GLU A 16 -21.30 21.87 18.13
CA GLU A 16 -21.21 23.18 17.49
C GLU A 16 -19.74 23.60 17.31
N ASN A 17 -18.88 23.31 18.29
CA ASN A 17 -17.48 23.76 18.27
C ASN A 17 -16.48 22.65 17.89
N LYS A 18 -16.85 21.38 17.99
CA LYS A 18 -16.00 20.23 17.65
C LYS A 18 -16.81 19.18 16.89
N PRO A 19 -16.97 19.35 15.57
CA PRO A 19 -17.78 18.44 14.75
C PRO A 19 -17.15 17.04 14.66
N THR A 20 -15.92 16.84 15.15
CA THR A 20 -15.25 15.56 15.07
C THR A 20 -14.28 15.30 16.22
N MET A 21 -14.21 14.04 16.63
CA MET A 21 -13.54 13.63 17.84
C MET A 21 -13.06 12.17 17.78
N GLU A 22 -11.88 11.91 18.32
CA GLU A 22 -11.40 10.55 18.54
C GLU A 22 -11.81 10.05 19.92
N ARG A 23 -12.16 8.76 20.01
CA ARG A 23 -12.59 8.09 21.23
C ARG A 23 -11.98 6.72 21.33
N THR A 24 -11.56 6.39 22.55
CA THR A 24 -11.17 5.04 22.94
C THR A 24 -12.28 4.45 23.78
N LEU A 25 -12.86 3.34 23.32
CA LEU A 25 -13.83 2.54 24.04
C LEU A 25 -13.15 1.30 24.60
N LYS A 26 -13.44 0.94 25.85
CA LYS A 26 -12.99 -0.32 26.46
C LYS A 26 -14.13 -1.31 26.41
N LEU A 27 -13.91 -2.44 25.75
CA LEU A 27 -14.86 -3.56 25.72
C LEU A 27 -14.78 -4.37 27.02
N ASN A 28 -15.80 -5.20 27.26
CA ASN A 28 -15.90 -6.04 28.46
C ASN A 28 -14.76 -7.05 28.60
N ASP A 29 -14.13 -7.44 27.50
CA ASP A 29 -12.97 -8.33 27.47
C ASP A 29 -11.63 -7.59 27.67
N GLY A 30 -11.68 -6.27 27.91
CA GLY A 30 -10.51 -5.42 28.09
C GLY A 30 -9.94 -4.85 26.79
N THR A 31 -10.47 -5.23 25.63
CA THR A 31 -10.00 -4.71 24.33
C THR A 31 -10.29 -3.22 24.21
N GLU A 32 -9.27 -2.45 23.82
CA GLU A 32 -9.42 -1.03 23.48
C GLU A 32 -9.79 -0.88 21.99
N VAL A 33 -10.82 -0.09 21.72
CA VAL A 33 -11.33 0.22 20.38
C VAL A 33 -11.25 1.71 20.14
N HIS A 34 -10.50 2.12 19.11
CA HIS A 34 -10.32 3.51 18.73
C HIS A 34 -11.22 3.87 17.55
N LEU A 35 -12.08 4.87 17.77
CA LEU A 35 -13.07 5.34 16.82
C LEU A 35 -12.92 6.84 16.59
N THR A 36 -13.18 7.25 15.37
CA THR A 36 -13.42 8.65 15.00
C THR A 36 -14.92 8.85 14.86
N ILE A 37 -15.44 9.82 15.60
CA ILE A 37 -16.85 10.20 15.59
C ILE A 37 -16.94 11.60 15.01
N PHE A 38 -17.71 11.80 13.96
CA PHE A 38 -17.99 13.13 13.42
C PHE A 38 -19.47 13.34 13.11
N THR A 39 -19.82 14.61 12.93
CA THR A 39 -21.18 15.03 12.59
C THR A 39 -21.22 15.87 11.34
N GLU A 40 -22.28 15.71 10.57
CA GLU A 40 -22.67 16.64 9.53
C GLU A 40 -24.04 17.22 9.88
N LEU A 41 -24.13 18.54 9.89
CA LEU A 41 -25.38 19.26 10.09
C LEU A 41 -26.16 19.31 8.77
N ASN A 42 -27.35 18.72 8.77
CA ASN A 42 -28.35 18.88 7.74
C ASN A 42 -29.42 19.85 8.26
N ALA A 43 -29.36 21.09 7.79
CA ALA A 43 -30.36 22.10 8.09
C ALA A 43 -31.56 21.94 7.14
N ALA A 44 -32.76 21.76 7.71
CA ALA A 44 -34.02 21.86 6.98
C ALA A 44 -34.63 23.26 7.21
N TYR A 45 -34.85 23.98 6.12
CA TYR A 45 -35.44 25.32 6.13
C TYR A 45 -36.92 25.26 5.76
N MET A 46 -37.74 26.11 6.38
CA MET A 46 -39.15 26.20 6.03
C MET A 46 -39.33 26.68 4.58
N GLU A 47 -40.32 26.13 3.87
CA GLU A 47 -40.58 26.50 2.47
C GLU A 47 -40.73 28.02 2.28
N ASN A 48 -39.97 28.56 1.32
CA ASN A 48 -39.97 29.99 0.95
C ASN A 48 -39.51 30.96 2.06
N THR A 49 -38.73 30.48 3.03
CA THR A 49 -38.08 31.34 4.03
C THR A 49 -36.64 30.90 4.30
N ASP A 50 -35.81 31.82 4.78
CA ASP A 50 -34.47 31.49 5.32
C ASP A 50 -34.55 31.07 6.81
N GLN A 51 -35.75 30.81 7.34
CA GLN A 51 -35.92 30.35 8.72
C GLN A 51 -35.65 28.85 8.81
N LEU A 52 -34.72 28.48 9.69
CA LEU A 52 -34.43 27.10 10.04
C LEU A 52 -35.64 26.51 10.78
N ASP A 53 -36.22 25.45 10.23
CA ASP A 53 -37.33 24.71 10.83
C ASP A 53 -36.78 23.69 11.84
N HIS A 54 -35.84 22.85 11.35
CA HIS A 54 -35.24 21.77 12.10
C HIS A 54 -33.76 21.59 11.74
N ALA A 55 -32.94 21.34 12.76
CA ALA A 55 -31.56 20.87 12.60
C ALA A 55 -31.52 19.35 12.78
N CYS A 56 -31.03 18.63 11.78
CA CYS A 56 -30.76 17.20 11.89
C CYS A 56 -29.25 16.98 11.81
N PHE A 57 -28.71 16.16 12.72
CA PHE A 57 -27.29 15.79 12.69
C PHE A 57 -27.15 14.35 12.23
N ASN A 58 -26.39 14.11 11.17
CA ASN A 58 -25.90 12.78 10.85
C ASN A 58 -24.65 12.52 11.69
N ILE A 59 -24.70 11.51 12.56
CA ILE A 59 -23.54 11.07 13.35
C ILE A 59 -22.89 9.90 12.64
N TYR A 60 -21.62 10.07 12.29
CA TYR A 60 -20.78 9.05 11.68
C TYR A 60 -19.80 8.50 12.69
N ILE A 61 -19.64 7.19 12.71
CA ILE A 61 -18.72 6.48 13.60
C ILE A 61 -17.86 5.56 12.73
N HIS A 62 -16.57 5.84 12.66
CA HIS A 62 -15.61 5.10 11.86
C HIS A 62 -14.45 4.60 12.72
N PRO A 63 -13.79 3.50 12.34
CA PRO A 63 -12.47 3.18 12.86
C PRO A 63 -11.51 4.35 12.63
N THR A 64 -10.65 4.65 13.60
CA THR A 64 -9.68 5.75 13.45
C THR A 64 -8.71 5.47 12.30
N LEU A 65 -8.21 4.23 12.21
CA LEU A 65 -7.26 3.81 11.18
C LEU A 65 -7.83 2.69 10.30
N CYS A 66 -7.56 2.79 9.00
CA CYS A 66 -7.81 1.73 8.03
C CYS A 66 -6.53 1.46 7.23
N LEU A 67 -6.01 0.24 7.30
CA LEU A 67 -4.86 -0.19 6.53
C LEU A 67 -5.32 -0.83 5.22
N ILE A 68 -4.69 -0.44 4.11
CA ILE A 68 -4.85 -1.09 2.81
C ILE A 68 -3.51 -1.66 2.36
N ASN A 69 -3.50 -2.97 2.12
CA ASN A 69 -2.37 -3.65 1.49
C ASN A 69 -2.51 -3.46 -0.02
N LEU A 70 -1.67 -2.59 -0.53
CA LEU A 70 -1.60 -2.25 -1.93
C LEU A 70 -0.50 -3.04 -2.66
N LEU A 71 0.09 -4.02 -1.99
CA LEU A 71 1.06 -4.93 -2.58
C LEU A 71 0.36 -6.08 -3.30
N PRO A 72 0.99 -6.63 -4.34
CA PRO A 72 0.51 -7.82 -5.06
C PRO A 72 0.71 -9.14 -4.30
N ILE A 73 1.09 -9.08 -3.03
CA ILE A 73 1.35 -10.23 -2.17
C ILE A 73 0.63 -10.06 -0.84
N ASP A 74 0.31 -11.18 -0.19
CA ASP A 74 -0.24 -11.18 1.16
C ASP A 74 0.81 -10.72 2.16
N ILE A 75 0.36 -9.94 3.14
CA ILE A 75 1.19 -9.53 4.27
C ILE A 75 0.51 -9.89 5.58
N LYS A 76 1.27 -9.74 6.65
CA LYS A 76 0.72 -9.61 7.99
C LYS A 76 1.18 -8.30 8.60
N TYR A 77 0.47 -7.86 9.61
CA TYR A 77 0.87 -6.72 10.41
C TYR A 77 0.67 -7.01 11.89
N LEU A 78 1.43 -6.31 12.72
CA LEU A 78 1.27 -6.24 14.16
C LEU A 78 1.00 -4.80 14.56
N ILE A 79 0.14 -4.64 15.54
CA ILE A 79 -0.07 -3.39 16.27
C ILE A 79 0.57 -3.60 17.63
N ASP A 80 1.50 -2.71 18.01
CA ASP A 80 2.18 -2.69 19.31
C ASP A 80 2.79 -4.06 19.70
N PHE A 81 3.28 -4.80 18.70
CA PHE A 81 3.89 -6.14 18.83
C PHE A 81 2.99 -7.22 19.46
N VAL A 82 1.68 -7.02 19.50
CA VAL A 82 0.76 -7.92 20.23
C VAL A 82 0.44 -9.19 19.44
N LYS A 83 -0.11 -9.04 18.23
CA LYS A 83 -0.65 -10.17 17.45
C LYS A 83 -0.46 -9.95 15.96
N GLU A 84 -0.04 -11.00 15.25
CA GLU A 84 -0.05 -11.04 13.79
C GLU A 84 -1.48 -11.11 13.25
N ILE A 85 -1.81 -10.18 12.35
CA ILE A 85 -3.09 -10.13 11.65
C ILE A 85 -2.81 -10.25 10.15
N ASP A 86 -3.45 -11.20 9.48
CA ASP A 86 -3.31 -11.40 8.04
C ASP A 86 -4.04 -10.29 7.27
N LEU A 87 -3.40 -9.79 6.22
CA LEU A 87 -3.99 -8.84 5.27
C LEU A 87 -3.66 -9.26 3.84
N LYS A 88 -4.69 -9.70 3.12
CA LYS A 88 -4.54 -10.19 1.75
C LYS A 88 -4.15 -9.07 0.79
N SER A 89 -3.53 -9.47 -0.33
CA SER A 89 -3.23 -8.55 -1.43
C SER A 89 -4.46 -7.75 -1.86
N ASN A 90 -4.28 -6.45 -2.09
CA ASN A 90 -5.31 -5.50 -2.52
C ASN A 90 -6.54 -5.40 -1.58
N GLN A 91 -6.43 -5.86 -0.34
CA GLN A 91 -7.49 -5.76 0.65
C GLN A 91 -7.22 -4.66 1.67
N SER A 92 -8.30 -4.16 2.27
CA SER A 92 -8.27 -3.22 3.38
C SER A 92 -8.84 -3.83 4.65
N CYS A 93 -8.30 -3.44 5.79
CA CYS A 93 -8.76 -3.84 7.11
C CYS A 93 -8.91 -2.62 8.03
N SER A 94 -9.98 -2.62 8.82
CA SER A 94 -10.18 -1.65 9.89
C SER A 94 -9.31 -2.01 11.09
N MET A 95 -8.43 -1.10 11.49
CA MET A 95 -7.51 -1.32 12.61
C MET A 95 -8.13 -0.81 13.91
N ILE A 96 -9.15 -1.52 14.39
CA ILE A 96 -9.96 -1.08 15.52
C ILE A 96 -9.17 -0.88 16.82
N SER A 97 -8.08 -1.62 17.02
CA SER A 97 -7.22 -1.52 18.21
C SER A 97 -6.01 -0.61 18.02
N ALA A 98 -5.87 0.06 16.88
CA ALA A 98 -4.78 0.99 16.62
C ALA A 98 -5.26 2.45 16.63
N ASN A 99 -4.35 3.35 16.99
CA ASN A 99 -4.55 4.78 16.90
C ASN A 99 -3.29 5.45 16.31
N ARG A 100 -3.32 6.78 16.22
CA ARG A 100 -2.26 7.58 15.59
C ARG A 100 -0.90 7.55 16.28
N ASN A 101 -0.83 6.98 17.49
CA ASN A 101 0.40 6.81 18.26
C ASN A 101 0.80 5.33 18.38
N SER A 102 0.14 4.43 17.65
CA SER A 102 0.47 3.00 17.67
C SER A 102 1.75 2.72 16.89
N THR A 103 2.47 1.68 17.30
CA THR A 103 3.61 1.15 16.55
C THR A 103 3.15 0.04 15.62
N LEU A 104 3.51 0.11 14.35
CA LEU A 104 3.23 -0.92 13.36
C LEU A 104 4.48 -1.71 12.97
N THR A 105 4.30 -3.00 12.77
CA THR A 105 5.31 -3.85 12.15
C THR A 105 4.65 -4.68 11.06
N PHE A 106 5.26 -4.75 9.90
CA PHE A 106 4.77 -5.54 8.77
C PHE A 106 5.62 -6.78 8.57
N ILE A 107 4.99 -7.84 8.08
CA ILE A 107 5.63 -9.11 7.80
C ILE A 107 5.18 -9.58 6.43
N ILE A 108 6.13 -9.99 5.60
CA ILE A 108 5.86 -10.71 4.37
C ILE A 108 6.16 -12.17 4.66
N PRO A 109 5.14 -13.05 4.78
CA PRO A 109 5.33 -14.42 5.24
C PRO A 109 6.25 -15.24 4.33
N SER A 110 6.16 -15.02 3.03
CA SER A 110 6.96 -15.69 2.01
C SER A 110 7.10 -14.80 0.78
N TYR A 111 8.31 -14.32 0.53
CA TYR A 111 8.72 -13.63 -0.69
C TYR A 111 10.15 -14.04 -1.01
N ASP A 112 10.42 -14.53 -2.22
CA ASP A 112 11.70 -15.19 -2.57
C ASP A 112 12.04 -16.33 -1.60
N ASN A 113 11.05 -17.17 -1.29
CA ASN A 113 11.12 -18.28 -0.31
C ASN A 113 11.61 -17.86 1.08
N THR A 114 11.45 -16.58 1.40
CA THR A 114 12.04 -15.95 2.56
C THR A 114 10.98 -15.17 3.31
N ARG A 115 11.07 -15.18 4.65
CA ARG A 115 10.20 -14.36 5.51
C ARG A 115 10.88 -13.02 5.78
N TRP A 116 10.19 -11.94 5.50
CA TRP A 116 10.70 -10.58 5.70
C TRP A 116 9.92 -9.87 6.79
N ILE A 117 10.63 -9.10 7.62
CA ILE A 117 10.03 -8.37 8.74
C ILE A 117 10.48 -6.92 8.62
N SER A 118 9.54 -5.99 8.77
CA SER A 118 9.86 -4.56 8.75
C SER A 118 10.47 -4.09 10.05
N ASP A 119 11.15 -2.95 9.99
CA ASP A 119 11.37 -2.12 11.17
C ASP A 119 10.01 -1.72 11.78
N ALA A 120 10.04 -1.42 13.07
CA ALA A 120 8.92 -0.84 13.78
C ALA A 120 8.69 0.60 13.30
N ILE A 121 7.43 0.93 13.00
CA ILE A 121 7.02 2.25 12.52
C ILE A 121 6.13 2.85 13.60
N ASP A 122 6.65 3.83 14.32
CA ASP A 122 5.85 4.62 15.24
C ASP A 122 4.99 5.58 14.41
N LEU A 123 3.68 5.37 14.44
CA LEU A 123 2.76 6.33 13.88
C LEU A 123 2.82 7.58 14.76
N GLU A 124 3.13 8.72 14.17
CA GLU A 124 3.14 10.02 14.82
C GLU A 124 2.73 11.05 13.79
N PHE A 125 1.43 11.32 13.69
CA PHE A 125 0.91 12.31 12.75
C PHE A 125 -0.26 13.11 13.33
N GLU A 126 -0.31 14.38 12.97
CA GLU A 126 -1.32 15.32 13.44
C GLU A 126 -2.60 15.23 12.60
N ARG A 127 -3.65 15.88 13.08
CA ARG A 127 -4.97 15.90 12.42
C ARG A 127 -5.08 16.97 11.34
N THR A 128 -3.95 17.57 10.97
CA THR A 128 -3.88 18.54 9.88
C THR A 128 -4.09 17.82 8.54
N ASN A 129 -4.53 18.54 7.52
CA ASN A 129 -4.81 18.01 6.17
C ASN A 129 -3.52 17.59 5.40
N ASP A 130 -2.51 17.14 6.13
CA ASP A 130 -1.19 16.83 5.59
C ASP A 130 -1.13 15.37 5.14
N HIS A 131 -0.39 15.15 4.05
CA HIS A 131 -0.02 13.82 3.60
C HIS A 131 1.26 13.40 4.31
N TYR A 132 1.24 12.24 4.98
CA TYR A 132 2.43 11.67 5.61
C TYR A 132 2.91 10.46 4.81
N GLU A 133 4.22 10.30 4.69
CA GLU A 133 4.84 9.13 4.05
C GLU A 133 5.96 8.61 4.95
N TYR A 134 5.88 7.32 5.28
CA TYR A 134 6.92 6.60 6.01
C TYR A 134 7.64 5.65 5.07
N LEU A 135 8.96 5.68 5.09
CA LEU A 135 9.78 4.66 4.45
C LEU A 135 9.76 3.40 5.33
N VAL A 136 9.29 2.30 4.76
CA VAL A 136 9.22 1.00 5.43
C VAL A 136 10.33 0.10 4.91
N LEU A 137 11.28 -0.21 5.77
CA LEU A 137 12.39 -1.11 5.46
C LEU A 137 12.06 -2.50 5.98
N PHE A 138 12.10 -3.50 5.10
CA PHE A 138 12.02 -4.90 5.48
C PHE A 138 13.38 -5.55 5.38
N HIS A 139 13.72 -6.34 6.40
CA HIS A 139 15.02 -6.99 6.50
C HIS A 139 14.87 -8.50 6.51
N TYR A 140 15.85 -9.16 5.93
CA TYR A 140 16.10 -10.57 6.15
C TYR A 140 17.60 -10.86 6.17
N ALA A 141 18.03 -11.58 7.21
CA ALA A 141 19.39 -12.05 7.35
C ALA A 141 19.54 -13.43 6.70
N THR A 142 20.24 -13.50 5.56
CA THR A 142 20.59 -14.78 4.90
C THR A 142 21.83 -15.41 5.54
N SER A 143 22.77 -14.60 6.02
CA SER A 143 24.04 -15.00 6.64
C SER A 143 24.61 -13.82 7.46
N PRO A 144 25.63 -14.02 8.32
CA PRO A 144 26.17 -12.96 9.21
C PRO A 144 26.63 -11.68 8.51
N ASN A 145 26.88 -11.73 7.19
CA ASN A 145 27.46 -10.64 6.42
C ASN A 145 26.61 -10.23 5.19
N LEU A 146 25.41 -10.79 5.01
CA LEU A 146 24.55 -10.46 3.88
C LEU A 146 23.12 -10.21 4.37
N GLU A 147 22.87 -8.95 4.72
CA GLU A 147 21.54 -8.41 4.95
C GLU A 147 20.96 -7.96 3.62
N LYS A 148 19.77 -8.44 3.29
CA LYS A 148 18.98 -7.91 2.19
C LYS A 148 17.91 -7.01 2.77
N THR A 149 17.64 -5.89 2.09
CA THR A 149 16.58 -4.95 2.48
C THR A 149 15.60 -4.74 1.33
N LEU A 150 14.31 -4.79 1.62
CA LEU A 150 13.25 -4.33 0.73
C LEU A 150 12.76 -2.97 1.21
N ARG A 151 12.49 -2.05 0.28
CA ARG A 151 11.92 -0.73 0.60
C ARG A 151 10.49 -0.63 0.11
N MET A 152 9.61 -0.21 1.00
CA MET A 152 8.21 0.08 0.74
C MET A 152 7.85 1.45 1.32
N ILE A 153 6.68 1.95 0.97
CA ILE A 153 6.16 3.23 1.44
C ILE A 153 4.81 2.99 2.10
N LEU A 154 4.66 3.51 3.31
CA LEU A 154 3.39 3.62 3.99
C LEU A 154 2.93 5.08 3.89
N ARG A 155 1.92 5.32 3.04
CA ARG A 155 1.29 6.65 2.94
C ARG A 155 0.10 6.75 3.87
N VAL A 156 -0.04 7.86 4.56
CA VAL A 156 -1.21 8.21 5.36
C VAL A 156 -1.99 9.32 4.66
N ASP A 157 -3.26 9.04 4.37
CA ASP A 157 -4.21 9.99 3.79
C ASP A 157 -5.39 10.18 4.76
N THR A 158 -5.78 11.42 5.05
CA THR A 158 -6.99 11.73 5.82
C THR A 158 -8.23 11.63 4.91
N ILE A 159 -9.22 10.84 5.31
CA ILE A 159 -10.45 10.56 4.55
C ILE A 159 -11.64 10.58 5.50
N HIS A 160 -12.51 11.57 5.33
CA HIS A 160 -13.67 11.78 6.21
C HIS A 160 -13.26 11.74 7.69
N GLU A 161 -12.20 12.46 8.04
CA GLU A 161 -11.63 12.56 9.39
C GLU A 161 -11.00 11.28 9.97
N SER A 162 -11.15 10.13 9.34
CA SER A 162 -10.37 8.91 9.60
C SER A 162 -9.08 8.89 8.78
N TYR A 163 -8.15 8.00 9.09
CA TYR A 163 -6.89 7.88 8.38
C TYR A 163 -6.78 6.57 7.62
N ARG A 164 -6.40 6.68 6.34
CA ARG A 164 -6.10 5.54 5.48
C ARG A 164 -4.58 5.37 5.37
N LEU A 165 -4.09 4.25 5.87
CA LEU A 165 -2.72 3.81 5.76
C LEU A 165 -2.59 2.92 4.54
N SER A 166 -1.82 3.34 3.54
CA SER A 166 -1.63 2.61 2.29
C SER A 166 -0.20 2.11 2.18
N LEU A 167 0.00 0.80 2.35
CA LEU A 167 1.32 0.18 2.19
C LEU A 167 1.52 -0.27 0.74
N TYR A 168 2.44 0.37 0.04
CA TYR A 168 2.76 0.04 -1.35
C TYR A 168 4.27 -0.05 -1.56
N SER A 169 4.70 -0.71 -2.63
CA SER A 169 6.06 -0.53 -3.14
C SER A 169 6.03 0.35 -4.37
N PRO A 170 7.08 1.16 -4.59
CA PRO A 170 7.17 2.02 -5.76
C PRO A 170 7.15 1.23 -7.08
N PHE A 171 7.82 0.06 -7.16
CA PHE A 171 7.87 -0.75 -8.39
C PHE A 171 7.78 -2.25 -8.15
N TRP A 172 6.95 -2.91 -8.93
CA TRP A 172 6.87 -4.36 -9.04
C TRP A 172 6.98 -4.76 -10.51
N ILE A 173 7.87 -5.70 -10.83
CA ILE A 173 7.91 -6.36 -12.12
C ILE A 173 7.22 -7.71 -11.99
N PHE A 174 6.27 -8.00 -12.87
CA PHE A 174 5.66 -9.31 -12.95
C PHE A 174 6.21 -10.03 -14.16
N ASN A 175 6.95 -11.11 -13.92
CA ASN A 175 7.46 -11.96 -14.96
C ASN A 175 6.46 -13.10 -15.24
N TYR A 176 5.56 -12.90 -16.20
CA TYR A 176 4.56 -13.88 -16.59
C TYR A 176 5.03 -14.84 -17.70
N ILE A 177 6.16 -14.54 -18.34
CA ILE A 177 6.69 -15.37 -19.42
C ILE A 177 7.50 -16.56 -18.92
N ASP A 178 7.73 -16.66 -17.60
CA ASP A 178 8.47 -17.77 -16.98
C ASP A 178 9.84 -17.98 -17.67
N LEU A 179 10.49 -16.86 -18.04
CA LEU A 179 11.82 -16.82 -18.63
C LEU A 179 12.71 -15.91 -17.80
N LYS A 180 14.00 -16.24 -17.71
CA LYS A 180 14.94 -15.40 -16.98
C LYS A 180 15.07 -14.05 -17.69
N LEU A 181 14.90 -12.96 -16.95
CA LEU A 181 15.06 -11.61 -17.46
C LEU A 181 16.35 -11.00 -16.91
N GLU A 182 16.95 -10.10 -17.69
CA GLU A 182 17.95 -9.17 -17.19
C GLU A 182 17.34 -7.77 -17.20
N LEU A 183 17.25 -7.17 -16.01
CA LEU A 183 16.83 -5.80 -15.79
C LEU A 183 18.06 -4.92 -15.69
N GLN A 184 18.11 -3.89 -16.53
CA GLN A 184 19.07 -2.80 -16.40
C GLN A 184 18.34 -1.54 -15.93
N ILE A 185 18.80 -0.98 -14.83
CA ILE A 185 18.38 0.36 -14.38
C ILE A 185 19.66 1.20 -14.31
N GLU A 186 19.73 2.24 -15.13
CA GLU A 186 20.95 3.04 -15.29
C GLU A 186 22.16 2.15 -15.64
N ASN A 187 23.09 1.98 -14.69
CA ASN A 187 24.31 1.15 -14.83
C ASN A 187 24.24 -0.16 -14.04
N ASN A 188 23.18 -0.38 -13.26
CA ASN A 188 23.02 -1.59 -12.46
C ASN A 188 22.23 -2.63 -13.23
N ARG A 189 22.74 -3.86 -13.21
CA ARG A 189 22.11 -5.03 -13.83
C ARG A 189 21.68 -6.01 -12.75
N THR A 190 20.44 -6.45 -12.84
CA THR A 190 19.86 -7.42 -11.93
C THR A 190 19.18 -8.50 -12.75
N PHE A 191 19.39 -9.76 -12.38
CA PHE A 191 18.73 -10.88 -13.03
C PHE A 191 17.45 -11.21 -12.27
N ILE A 192 16.35 -11.35 -13.02
CA ILE A 192 15.05 -11.76 -12.52
C ILE A 192 14.85 -13.21 -12.97
N ASP A 193 14.74 -14.13 -12.02
CA ASP A 193 14.61 -15.55 -12.36
C ASP A 193 13.17 -15.94 -12.73
N VAL A 194 13.05 -17.10 -13.37
CA VAL A 194 11.86 -17.70 -13.96
C VAL A 194 10.70 -17.82 -12.94
N ALA A 195 11.00 -18.19 -11.70
CA ALA A 195 9.99 -18.56 -10.71
C ALA A 195 9.51 -17.44 -9.77
N GLN A 196 10.02 -16.20 -9.89
CA GLN A 196 9.69 -15.14 -8.94
C GLN A 196 8.45 -14.35 -9.41
N THR A 197 7.30 -14.70 -8.84
CA THR A 197 6.07 -13.90 -8.95
C THR A 197 5.83 -13.15 -7.65
N PRO A 198 5.37 -11.89 -7.72
CA PRO A 198 5.99 -10.77 -8.46
C PRO A 198 7.42 -10.47 -7.97
N VAL A 199 8.20 -9.67 -8.69
CA VAL A 199 9.56 -9.25 -8.31
C VAL A 199 9.56 -7.79 -7.91
N LEU A 200 9.92 -7.53 -6.66
CA LEU A 200 10.13 -6.21 -6.12
C LEU A 200 11.39 -5.60 -6.75
N VAL A 201 11.21 -4.47 -7.42
CA VAL A 201 12.32 -3.69 -7.95
C VAL A 201 12.57 -2.52 -7.01
N CYS A 202 13.60 -2.68 -6.18
CA CYS A 202 14.03 -1.66 -5.25
C CYS A 202 15.40 -1.13 -5.70
N PRO A 203 15.48 -0.17 -6.64
CA PRO A 203 16.74 0.46 -6.96
C PRO A 203 17.36 1.04 -5.67
N GLU A 204 18.63 0.69 -5.41
CA GLU A 204 19.34 1.01 -4.17
C GLU A 204 19.40 2.52 -3.88
N ARG A 205 19.20 3.35 -4.90
CA ARG A 205 19.06 4.80 -4.80
C ARG A 205 17.63 5.15 -5.19
N PHE A 206 16.84 5.65 -4.27
CA PHE A 206 15.66 6.49 -4.53
C PHE A 206 15.98 7.93 -4.13
N GLU A 207 17.24 8.33 -4.29
CA GLU A 207 17.61 9.74 -4.18
C GLU A 207 17.00 10.43 -5.40
N SER A 208 15.94 11.20 -5.14
CA SER A 208 15.32 12.38 -5.80
C SER A 208 15.48 12.67 -7.30
N GLU A 209 16.27 11.92 -8.05
CA GLU A 209 16.48 12.07 -9.47
C GLU A 209 15.26 11.53 -10.23
N THR A 210 14.39 12.47 -10.59
CA THR A 210 13.41 12.30 -11.65
C THR A 210 14.13 11.99 -12.97
N ASN A 211 13.62 11.04 -13.75
CA ASN A 211 14.06 10.54 -15.07
C ASN A 211 14.88 9.24 -15.11
N ARG A 212 14.68 8.33 -14.14
CA ARG A 212 15.27 6.98 -14.20
C ARG A 212 14.60 6.15 -15.28
N LYS A 213 15.44 5.45 -16.05
CA LYS A 213 15.02 4.58 -17.14
C LYS A 213 15.49 3.17 -16.89
N GLY A 214 14.58 2.22 -17.08
CA GLY A 214 14.84 0.80 -17.08
C GLY A 214 14.82 0.23 -18.49
N GLN A 215 15.55 -0.85 -18.70
CA GLN A 215 15.48 -1.71 -19.88
C GLN A 215 15.44 -3.17 -19.44
N LEU A 216 14.78 -4.02 -20.22
CA LEU A 216 14.68 -5.45 -19.99
C LEU A 216 15.19 -6.21 -21.21
N ARG A 217 15.75 -7.40 -21.01
CA ARG A 217 16.00 -8.39 -22.08
C ARG A 217 15.82 -9.81 -21.57
N LEU A 218 15.62 -10.75 -22.48
CA LEU A 218 15.58 -12.17 -22.13
C LEU A 218 17.00 -12.69 -21.93
N TYR A 219 17.27 -13.23 -20.75
CA TYR A 219 18.58 -13.78 -20.42
C TYR A 219 18.68 -15.26 -20.79
N GLY A 220 19.82 -15.67 -21.35
CA GLY A 220 20.11 -17.07 -21.65
C GLY A 220 19.42 -17.63 -22.90
N ILE A 221 18.76 -16.78 -23.70
CA ILE A 221 18.30 -17.13 -25.04
C ILE A 221 19.36 -16.66 -26.02
N GLU A 222 20.17 -17.62 -26.50
CA GLU A 222 21.23 -17.39 -27.49
C GLU A 222 20.84 -18.08 -28.81
N GLN A 223 21.09 -17.42 -29.94
CA GLN A 223 21.20 -18.06 -31.25
C GLN A 223 22.53 -17.65 -31.88
N GLY A 224 23.49 -18.58 -31.92
CA GLY A 224 24.86 -18.28 -32.31
C GLY A 224 25.57 -17.42 -31.27
N ASP A 225 26.31 -16.40 -31.69
CA ASP A 225 27.06 -15.48 -30.81
C ASP A 225 26.22 -14.26 -30.36
N THR A 226 24.94 -14.20 -30.69
CA THR A 226 24.08 -13.02 -30.46
C THR A 226 23.06 -13.26 -29.36
N MET A 227 23.09 -12.39 -28.34
CA MET A 227 22.09 -12.30 -27.28
C MET A 227 20.81 -11.59 -27.77
N THR A 228 19.71 -11.74 -27.03
CA THR A 228 18.50 -10.94 -27.28
C THR A 228 18.74 -9.45 -27.07
N ASP A 229 18.02 -8.64 -27.85
CA ASP A 229 18.12 -7.18 -27.79
C ASP A 229 17.44 -6.64 -26.53
N TRP A 230 17.93 -5.48 -26.09
CA TRP A 230 17.29 -4.73 -25.02
C TRP A 230 15.97 -4.13 -25.49
N SER A 231 15.00 -4.09 -24.58
CA SER A 231 13.76 -3.36 -24.77
C SER A 231 14.01 -1.87 -24.95
N GLU A 232 12.97 -1.17 -25.44
CA GLU A 232 12.90 0.28 -25.30
C GLU A 232 13.00 0.70 -23.82
N ASN A 233 13.50 1.92 -23.61
CA ASN A 233 13.59 2.51 -22.27
C ASN A 233 12.19 2.77 -21.72
N PHE A 234 11.90 2.23 -20.53
CA PHE A 234 10.71 2.59 -19.77
C PHE A 234 11.08 3.48 -18.58
N SER A 235 10.27 4.49 -18.30
CA SER A 235 10.52 5.37 -17.15
C SER A 235 10.05 4.69 -15.86
N LEU A 236 10.87 4.81 -14.83
CA LEU A 236 10.53 4.40 -13.47
C LEU A 236 9.80 5.53 -12.73
N ASP A 237 9.88 6.79 -13.14
CA ASP A 237 9.31 7.91 -12.34
C ASP A 237 7.80 8.12 -12.50
N VAL A 238 7.12 7.24 -13.22
CA VAL A 238 5.74 7.50 -13.66
C VAL A 238 4.72 6.93 -12.69
N ILE A 239 4.33 7.73 -11.70
CA ILE A 239 3.23 7.43 -10.78
C ILE A 239 1.96 7.12 -11.59
N ARG A 240 1.40 5.92 -11.43
CA ARG A 240 0.12 5.45 -12.03
C ARG A 240 0.13 5.24 -13.56
N ASN A 241 1.12 4.55 -14.11
CA ASN A 241 1.00 4.05 -15.48
C ASN A 241 1.21 2.54 -15.56
N ILE A 242 0.42 1.90 -16.43
CA ILE A 242 0.69 0.55 -16.92
C ILE A 242 1.49 0.74 -18.20
N SER A 243 2.74 0.26 -18.21
CA SER A 243 3.63 0.36 -19.36
C SER A 243 3.84 -1.02 -19.95
N VAL A 244 3.69 -1.13 -21.27
CA VAL A 244 4.02 -2.34 -22.03
C VAL A 244 5.47 -2.24 -22.47
N VAL A 245 6.27 -3.25 -22.11
CA VAL A 245 7.66 -3.37 -22.54
C VAL A 245 7.74 -4.54 -23.52
N SER A 246 8.15 -4.28 -24.75
CA SER A 246 8.38 -5.31 -25.76
C SER A 246 9.87 -5.54 -25.96
N CYS A 247 10.27 -6.80 -26.06
CA CYS A 247 11.61 -7.21 -26.46
C CYS A 247 11.54 -7.92 -27.81
N GLU A 248 12.43 -7.56 -28.73
CA GLU A 248 12.59 -8.28 -29.98
C GLU A 248 13.51 -9.48 -29.78
N VAL A 249 13.12 -10.62 -30.33
CA VAL A 249 13.88 -11.87 -30.25
C VAL A 249 14.30 -12.27 -31.66
N PRO A 250 15.51 -12.84 -31.85
CA PRO A 250 15.94 -13.34 -33.14
C PRO A 250 14.90 -14.29 -33.77
N ASN A 251 14.63 -14.13 -35.08
CA ASN A 251 13.60 -14.79 -35.92
C ASN A 251 12.21 -14.13 -36.00
N ASP A 252 12.13 -12.80 -35.99
CA ASP A 252 10.86 -12.03 -36.17
C ASP A 252 9.75 -12.37 -35.15
N ARG A 253 10.09 -13.06 -34.05
CA ARG A 253 9.16 -13.30 -32.96
C ARG A 253 9.16 -12.08 -32.05
N LYS A 254 8.12 -11.26 -32.18
CA LYS A 254 7.87 -10.15 -31.26
C LYS A 254 7.09 -10.66 -30.06
N TYR A 255 7.68 -10.53 -28.88
CA TYR A 255 6.96 -10.77 -27.63
C TYR A 255 6.32 -9.44 -27.23
N MET A 256 5.02 -9.32 -27.52
CA MET A 256 4.20 -8.18 -27.14
C MET A 256 3.34 -8.54 -25.94
N VAL A 257 3.26 -7.61 -25.00
CA VAL A 257 2.41 -7.71 -23.82
C VAL A 257 1.09 -6.96 -24.06
N ASN A 258 -0.05 -7.63 -23.89
CA ASN A 258 -1.38 -6.99 -23.77
C ASN A 258 -2.28 -7.93 -22.90
N LYS A 259 -3.28 -7.52 -22.10
CA LYS A 259 -4.48 -6.76 -22.53
C LYS A 259 -5.50 -6.43 -21.38
N THR A 260 -6.32 -5.39 -21.64
CA THR A 260 -7.73 -5.13 -21.26
C THR A 260 -8.15 -4.66 -19.85
N ASN A 261 -8.68 -3.42 -19.82
CA ASN A 261 -9.76 -2.84 -19.00
C ASN A 261 -10.07 -3.51 -17.65
N PHE A 262 -9.25 -3.24 -16.64
CA PHE A 262 -9.77 -3.08 -15.29
C PHE A 262 -9.42 -1.68 -14.80
N VAL A 263 -10.46 -0.88 -14.59
CA VAL A 263 -10.35 0.38 -13.83
C VAL A 263 -10.10 -0.02 -12.38
N PHE A 264 -8.84 -0.27 -12.03
CA PHE A 264 -8.44 -0.39 -10.63
C PHE A 264 -8.37 1.00 -10.03
N LYS A 265 -9.17 1.24 -8.99
CA LYS A 265 -9.20 2.47 -8.20
C LYS A 265 -8.05 2.50 -7.18
N THR A 266 -6.83 2.10 -7.56
CA THR A 266 -5.66 2.05 -6.66
C THR A 266 -4.36 2.46 -7.37
N LYS A 267 -3.44 3.07 -6.61
CA LYS A 267 -2.20 3.75 -7.07
C LYS A 267 -1.04 2.76 -7.29
N HIS A 268 -1.06 1.91 -8.32
CA HIS A 268 0.07 1.02 -8.68
C HIS A 268 0.52 1.16 -10.12
N ILE A 269 1.83 0.94 -10.32
CA ILE A 269 2.47 0.73 -11.62
C ILE A 269 2.62 -0.78 -11.76
N MET A 270 1.93 -1.38 -12.73
CA MET A 270 2.01 -2.81 -13.03
C MET A 270 2.66 -2.98 -14.39
N PHE A 271 3.73 -3.77 -14.46
CA PHE A 271 4.26 -4.30 -15.72
C PHE A 271 3.61 -5.67 -15.96
N TYR A 272 2.82 -5.78 -17.01
CA TYR A 272 2.27 -7.06 -17.49
C TYR A 272 3.27 -7.68 -18.47
N ILE A 273 3.30 -9.02 -18.63
CA ILE A 273 4.02 -9.69 -19.73
C ILE A 273 3.24 -10.92 -20.25
N ASP A 274 2.16 -10.74 -21.01
CA ASP A 274 1.33 -11.87 -21.51
C ASP A 274 1.72 -12.30 -22.94
N LEU A 275 1.54 -13.59 -23.26
CA LEU A 275 1.88 -14.23 -24.53
C LEU A 275 0.63 -14.35 -25.41
N CYS A 276 0.58 -13.66 -26.55
CA CYS A 276 -0.37 -14.00 -27.62
C CYS A 276 0.35 -14.16 -28.95
N GLY A 277 0.36 -15.41 -29.44
CA GLY A 277 0.82 -15.74 -30.78
C GLY A 277 -0.25 -15.44 -31.82
N CYS A 278 0.18 -14.80 -32.92
CA CYS A 278 -0.30 -15.02 -34.28
C CYS A 278 0.93 -15.02 -35.18
#